data_AF-A0A284S1C1-F1
#
_entry.id   AF-A0A284S1C1-F1
#
_cell.length_a   1.000
_cell.length_b   1.000
_cell.length_c   1.000
_cell.angle_alpha   90.00
_cell.angle_beta   90.00
_cell.angle_gamma   90.00
#
_symmetry.space_group_name_H-M   'P 1'
#
loop_
_entity.id
_entity.type
_entity.pdbx_description
1 polymer ?
#
loop_
_entity_poly.entity_id
_entity_poly.type
_entity_poly.pdbx_seq_one_letter_code
_entity_poly.pdbx_strand_id
1 'polypeptide(L)'
;MAILINEAAQQSGLNAFQYHYDNPHLGSDQAANLTAFFPSSLPSPSANADDLALLEAMHRYWTSFATGGTPIAQGAPEWSATGNLRMLLHPGGIQLENVTDALSARCRFWHDLKEELNI
;
A
#
# COMPACT_ATOMS: atom_id res chain seq x y z
N MET A 1 9.13 -17.02 -13.16
CA MET A 1 8.73 -15.60 -13.13
C MET A 1 8.10 -15.37 -11.77
N ALA A 2 8.62 -14.47 -10.92
CA ALA A 2 7.95 -14.17 -9.66
C ALA A 2 6.72 -13.34 -9.99
N ILE A 3 5.55 -13.95 -9.86
CA ILE A 3 4.27 -13.29 -10.11
C ILE A 3 4.02 -12.35 -8.93
N LEU A 4 3.74 -11.09 -9.21
CA LEU A 4 3.40 -10.13 -8.16
C LEU A 4 2.03 -10.47 -7.57
N ILE A 5 1.79 -10.08 -6.32
CA ILE A 5 0.60 -10.49 -5.56
C ILE A 5 -0.70 -10.19 -6.32
N ASN A 6 -0.78 -9.03 -6.99
CA ASN A 6 -1.97 -8.67 -7.77
C ASN A 6 -2.25 -9.66 -8.90
N GLU A 7 -1.23 -10.00 -9.69
CA GLU A 7 -1.36 -10.95 -10.79
C GLU A 7 -1.66 -12.37 -10.29
N ALA A 8 -1.05 -12.78 -9.16
CA ALA A 8 -1.30 -14.09 -8.56
C ALA A 8 -2.75 -14.21 -8.03
N ALA A 9 -3.27 -13.15 -7.41
CA ALA A 9 -4.66 -13.08 -6.97
C ALA A 9 -5.62 -13.13 -8.17
N GLN A 10 -5.32 -12.40 -9.24
CA GLN A 10 -6.14 -12.40 -10.45
C GLN A 10 -6.21 -13.78 -11.13
N GLN A 11 -5.11 -14.54 -11.15
CA GLN A 11 -5.11 -15.92 -11.65
C GLN A 11 -6.06 -16.84 -10.86
N SER A 12 -6.39 -16.46 -9.63
CA SER A 12 -7.35 -17.16 -8.77
C SER A 12 -8.75 -16.52 -8.79
N GLY A 13 -9.01 -15.58 -9.71
CA GLY A 13 -10.29 -14.87 -9.82
C GLY A 13 -10.54 -13.85 -8.69
N LEU A 14 -9.50 -13.45 -7.96
CA LEU A 14 -9.60 -12.48 -6.87
C LEU A 14 -9.01 -11.13 -7.28
N ASN A 15 -9.65 -10.04 -6.82
CA ASN A 15 -9.04 -8.72 -6.87
C ASN A 15 -8.08 -8.56 -5.70
N ALA A 16 -6.89 -8.01 -5.96
CA ALA A 16 -5.94 -7.63 -4.93
C ALA A 16 -5.43 -6.22 -5.16
N PHE A 17 -5.22 -5.50 -4.06
CA PHE A 17 -4.86 -4.10 -4.04
C PHE A 17 -3.59 -3.93 -3.23
N GLN A 18 -2.47 -3.68 -3.90
CA GLN A 18 -1.17 -3.48 -3.25
C GLN A 18 -0.94 -1.99 -2.98
N TYR A 19 -0.28 -1.66 -1.86
CA TYR A 19 0.20 -0.31 -1.56
C TYR A 19 1.67 -0.27 -1.14
N HIS A 20 2.22 0.94 -1.15
CA HIS A 20 3.49 1.34 -0.58
C HIS A 20 3.23 2.59 0.27
N TYR A 21 3.42 2.47 1.59
CA TYR A 21 3.32 3.59 2.51
C TYR A 21 4.67 4.29 2.60
N ASP A 22 4.69 5.59 2.34
CA ASP A 22 5.89 6.42 2.34
C ASP A 22 5.54 7.80 2.90
N ASN A 23 5.66 7.96 4.20
CA ASN A 23 5.57 9.24 4.88
C ASN A 23 6.97 9.65 5.41
N PRO A 24 7.69 10.56 4.73
CA PRO A 24 9.00 11.01 5.19
C PRO A 24 8.94 11.95 6.41
N HIS A 25 7.76 12.48 6.74
CA HIS A 25 7.58 13.42 7.84
C HIS A 25 7.21 12.73 9.16
N LEU A 26 6.23 11.83 9.15
CA LEU A 26 5.80 11.06 10.32
C LEU A 26 6.48 9.68 10.44
N GLY A 27 7.26 9.28 9.44
CA GLY A 27 8.01 8.03 9.41
C GLY A 27 7.36 6.97 8.54
N SER A 28 8.20 6.09 7.97
CA SER A 28 7.80 4.98 7.09
C SER A 28 8.30 3.62 7.59
N ASP A 29 8.68 3.57 8.86
CA ASP A 29 9.13 2.34 9.50
C ASP A 29 7.96 1.35 9.67
N GLN A 30 8.32 0.10 10.00
CA GLN A 30 7.35 -0.95 10.26
C GLN A 30 6.24 -0.46 11.21
N ALA A 31 4.98 -0.62 10.79
CA ALA A 31 3.78 -0.24 11.51
C ALA A 31 3.50 1.28 11.68
N ALA A 32 4.29 2.18 11.08
CA ALA A 32 4.02 3.62 11.12
C ALA A 32 2.63 3.98 10.51
N ASN A 33 2.19 3.19 9.53
CA ASN A 33 0.89 3.32 8.89
C ASN A 33 -0.32 2.99 9.80
N LEU A 34 -0.13 2.39 10.98
CA LEU A 34 -1.23 2.06 11.90
C LEU A 34 -1.97 3.31 12.42
N THR A 35 -1.31 4.47 12.41
CA THR A 35 -1.92 5.77 12.71
C THR A 35 -3.12 6.08 11.81
N ALA A 36 -3.13 5.53 10.58
CA ALA A 36 -4.24 5.60 9.64
C ALA A 36 -5.38 4.60 9.95
N PHE A 37 -5.37 3.90 11.08
CA PHE A 37 -6.47 3.01 11.49
C PHE A 37 -6.98 3.35 12.88
N PHE A 38 -6.08 3.79 13.74
CA PHE A 38 -6.36 4.08 15.14
C PHE A 38 -6.13 5.57 15.42
N PRO A 39 -7.07 6.45 15.04
CA PRO A 39 -6.91 7.89 15.25
C PRO A 39 -6.82 8.28 16.74
N SER A 40 -7.26 7.41 17.66
CA SER A 40 -7.10 7.59 19.11
C SER A 40 -5.65 7.47 19.59
N SER A 41 -4.73 6.91 18.80
CA SER A 41 -3.29 7.02 19.04
C SER A 41 -2.67 8.31 18.47
N LEU A 42 -3.53 9.26 18.04
CA LEU A 42 -3.26 10.57 17.47
C LEU A 42 -2.44 10.50 16.16
N PRO A 43 -2.79 11.30 15.13
CA PRO A 43 -1.74 11.85 14.28
C PRO A 43 -0.77 12.56 15.23
N SER A 44 0.53 12.30 15.10
CA SER A 44 1.56 13.01 15.86
C SER A 44 1.21 14.50 15.95
N PRO A 45 1.38 15.18 17.10
CA PRO A 45 1.17 16.63 17.17
C PRO A 45 2.03 17.42 16.16
N SER A 46 3.00 16.76 15.52
CA SER A 46 3.76 17.30 14.39
C SER A 46 3.09 17.16 13.02
N ALA A 47 1.97 16.45 12.87
CA ALA A 47 1.33 16.20 11.58
C ALA A 47 0.91 17.50 10.88
N ASN A 48 1.26 17.62 9.60
CA ASN A 48 0.89 18.76 8.76
C ASN A 48 -0.38 18.46 7.95
N ALA A 49 -0.81 19.41 7.11
CA ALA A 49 -2.02 19.27 6.32
C ALA A 49 -1.97 18.09 5.32
N ASP A 50 -0.81 17.84 4.72
CA ASP A 50 -0.63 16.76 3.75
C ASP A 50 -0.65 15.38 4.43
N ASP A 51 -0.11 15.27 5.65
CA ASP A 51 -0.21 14.06 6.47
C ASP A 51 -1.67 13.77 6.81
N LEU A 52 -2.41 14.79 7.28
CA LEU A 52 -3.80 14.64 7.66
C LEU A 52 -4.67 14.24 6.45
N ALA A 53 -4.43 14.85 5.28
CA ALA A 53 -5.11 14.50 4.04
C ALA A 53 -4.80 13.06 3.60
N LEU A 54 -3.53 12.62 3.73
CA LEU A 54 -3.16 11.24 3.46
C LEU A 54 -3.89 10.27 4.39
N LEU A 55 -3.86 10.52 5.70
CA LEU A 55 -4.51 9.66 6.70
C LEU A 55 -6.03 9.58 6.48
N GLU A 56 -6.67 10.69 6.12
CA GLU A 56 -8.09 10.71 5.77
C GLU A 56 -8.39 9.86 4.51
N ALA A 57 -7.58 9.98 3.46
CA ALA A 57 -7.73 9.15 2.26
C ALA A 57 -7.55 7.66 2.59
N MET A 58 -6.57 7.32 3.41
CA MET A 58 -6.37 5.96 3.92
C MET A 58 -7.59 5.46 4.70
N HIS A 59 -8.14 6.23 5.65
CA HIS A 59 -9.38 5.82 6.34
C HIS A 59 -10.51 5.48 5.38
N ARG A 60 -10.69 6.27 4.32
CA ARG A 60 -11.73 6.07 3.30
C ARG A 60 -11.48 4.82 2.45
N TYR A 61 -10.26 4.62 1.95
CA TYR A 61 -9.90 3.44 1.16
C TYR A 61 -10.12 2.14 1.94
N TRP A 62 -9.69 2.09 3.21
CA TRP A 62 -9.83 0.88 4.01
C TRP A 62 -11.28 0.61 4.42
N THR A 63 -12.02 1.67 4.76
CA THR A 63 -13.45 1.55 5.10
C THR A 63 -14.28 1.05 3.91
N SER A 64 -14.05 1.60 2.72
CA SER A 64 -14.73 1.16 1.49
C SER A 64 -14.32 -0.25 1.07
N PHE A 65 -13.05 -0.62 1.22
CA PHE A 65 -12.61 -2.00 1.01
C PHE A 65 -13.31 -2.97 1.98
N ALA A 66 -13.38 -2.63 3.27
CA ALA A 66 -14.04 -3.48 4.27
C ALA A 66 -15.54 -3.66 4.03
N THR A 67 -16.20 -2.65 3.46
CA THR A 67 -17.66 -2.64 3.26
C THR A 67 -18.10 -3.10 1.86
N GLY A 68 -17.24 -2.96 0.85
CA GLY A 68 -17.58 -3.21 -0.56
C GLY A 68 -16.52 -3.96 -1.37
N GLY A 69 -15.40 -4.35 -0.77
CA GLY A 69 -14.34 -5.12 -1.44
C GLY A 69 -13.50 -4.33 -2.44
N THR A 70 -13.76 -3.04 -2.63
CA THR A 70 -13.00 -2.15 -3.51
C THR A 70 -12.59 -0.89 -2.73
N PRO A 71 -11.28 -0.56 -2.65
CA PRO A 71 -10.83 0.63 -1.96
C PRO A 71 -11.11 1.87 -2.81
N ILE A 72 -11.99 2.73 -2.31
CA ILE A 72 -12.42 3.99 -2.92
C ILE A 72 -12.24 5.13 -1.91
N ALA A 73 -11.61 6.22 -2.33
CA ALA A 73 -11.54 7.45 -1.55
C ALA A 73 -11.85 8.65 -2.46
N GLN A 74 -12.96 9.34 -2.18
CA GLN A 74 -13.36 10.51 -2.96
C GLN A 74 -12.27 11.59 -2.91
N GLY A 75 -11.85 12.07 -4.09
CA GLY A 75 -10.80 13.08 -4.23
C GLY A 75 -9.38 12.51 -4.26
N ALA A 76 -9.22 11.19 -4.15
CA ALA A 76 -7.94 10.49 -4.32
C ALA A 76 -7.97 9.62 -5.60
N PRO A 77 -6.79 9.19 -6.10
CA PRO A 77 -6.71 8.36 -7.31
C PRO A 77 -7.46 7.03 -7.21
N GLU A 78 -7.89 6.50 -8.35
CA GLU A 78 -8.44 5.14 -8.39
C GLU A 78 -7.36 4.10 -8.09
N TRP A 79 -7.68 3.11 -7.26
CA TRP A 79 -6.76 2.04 -6.89
C TRP A 79 -6.95 0.82 -7.80
N SER A 80 -5.98 0.59 -8.70
CA SER A 80 -6.02 -0.55 -9.62
C SER A 80 -5.89 -1.88 -8.89
N ALA A 81 -6.77 -2.83 -9.23
CA ALA A 81 -6.66 -4.25 -8.85
C ALA A 81 -5.82 -5.08 -9.83
N THR A 82 -5.30 -4.46 -10.89
CA THR A 82 -4.76 -5.15 -12.06
C THR A 82 -3.34 -4.74 -12.39
N GLY A 83 -2.61 -5.67 -13.02
CA GLY A 83 -1.27 -5.44 -13.55
C GLY A 83 -0.22 -5.21 -12.46
N ASN A 84 0.84 -4.52 -12.88
CA ASN A 84 2.05 -4.29 -12.10
C ASN A 84 2.01 -2.99 -11.25
N LEU A 85 0.82 -2.56 -10.85
CA LEU A 85 0.61 -1.29 -10.16
C LEU A 85 0.40 -1.50 -8.66
N ARG A 86 0.92 -0.58 -7.86
CA ARG A 86 0.57 -0.41 -6.45
C ARG A 86 0.27 1.05 -6.15
N MET A 87 -0.55 1.30 -5.13
CA MET A 87 -0.82 2.65 -4.66
C MET A 87 0.36 3.17 -3.81
N LEU A 88 1.00 4.26 -4.24
CA LEU A 88 1.88 5.05 -3.39
C LEU A 88 1.02 5.91 -2.47
N LEU A 89 1.23 5.76 -1.16
CA LEU A 89 0.57 6.50 -0.10
C LEU A 89 1.58 7.47 0.51
N HIS A 90 1.69 8.64 -0.12
CA HIS A 90 2.65 9.69 0.23
C HIS A 90 1.93 11.01 0.53
N PRO A 91 2.32 11.77 1.57
CA PRO A 91 1.72 13.07 1.89
C PRO A 91 1.82 14.03 0.70
N GLY A 92 0.69 14.58 0.24
CA GLY A 92 0.67 15.48 -0.92
C GLY A 92 0.87 14.79 -2.28
N GLY A 93 0.95 13.46 -2.33
CA GLY A 93 1.33 12.72 -3.54
C GLY A 93 0.81 11.29 -3.62
N ILE A 94 -0.47 11.05 -3.28
CA ILE A 94 -1.10 9.75 -3.50
C ILE A 94 -1.20 9.50 -5.01
N GLN A 95 -0.67 8.38 -5.51
CA GLN A 95 -0.70 8.03 -6.93
C GLN A 95 -0.43 6.53 -7.17
N LEU A 96 -0.73 6.03 -8.36
CA LEU A 96 -0.31 4.70 -8.79
C LEU A 96 1.16 4.72 -9.20
N GLU A 97 1.93 3.71 -8.80
CA GLU A 97 3.30 3.48 -9.25
C GLU A 97 3.49 2.04 -9.74
N ASN A 98 4.40 1.87 -10.71
CA ASN A 98 4.81 0.55 -11.15
C ASN A 98 5.74 -0.10 -10.13
N VAL A 99 5.55 -1.39 -9.83
CA VAL A 99 6.57 -2.15 -9.12
C VAL A 99 7.78 -2.31 -10.04
N THR A 100 8.90 -1.74 -9.62
CA THR A 100 10.13 -1.70 -10.42
C THR A 100 10.75 -3.09 -10.62
N ASP A 101 11.45 -3.28 -11.74
CA ASP A 101 12.22 -4.49 -12.01
C ASP A 101 13.26 -4.78 -10.93
N ALA A 102 13.79 -3.73 -10.29
CA ALA A 102 14.74 -3.86 -9.19
C ALA A 102 14.09 -4.50 -7.95
N LEU A 103 12.87 -4.12 -7.59
CA LEU A 103 12.14 -4.77 -6.49
C LEU A 103 11.82 -6.22 -6.87
N SER A 104 11.34 -6.46 -8.08
CA SER A 104 11.08 -7.81 -8.59
C SER A 104 12.34 -8.69 -8.63
N ALA A 105 13.52 -8.14 -8.91
CA ALA A 105 14.78 -8.86 -8.85
C ALA A 105 15.19 -9.22 -7.41
N ARG A 106 15.03 -8.29 -6.45
CA ARG A 106 15.30 -8.57 -5.03
C ARG A 106 14.37 -9.63 -4.47
N CYS A 107 13.07 -9.58 -4.79
CA CYS A 107 12.13 -10.61 -4.37
C CYS A 107 12.49 -11.99 -4.94
N ARG A 108 12.92 -12.07 -6.21
CA ARG A 108 13.40 -13.32 -6.81
C ARG A 108 14.62 -13.89 -6.08
N PHE A 109 15.61 -13.06 -5.80
CA PHE A 109 16.79 -13.47 -5.03
C PHE A 109 16.41 -14.14 -3.70
N TRP A 110 15.49 -13.54 -2.95
CA TRP A 110 15.02 -14.13 -1.69
C TRP A 110 14.20 -15.40 -1.90
N HIS A 111 13.40 -15.47 -2.98
CA HIS A 111 12.62 -16.67 -3.30
C HIS A 111 13.50 -17.86 -3.68
N ASP A 112 14.64 -17.62 -4.32
CA ASP A 112 15.61 -18.66 -4.68
C ASP A 112 16.34 -19.23 -3.46
N LEU A 113 16.45 -18.46 -2.36
CA LEU A 113 17.08 -18.87 -1.10
C LEU A 113 16.10 -19.42 -0.06
N LYS A 114 14.80 -19.46 -0.37
CA LYS A 114 13.76 -19.74 0.64
C LYS A 114 13.91 -21.07 1.36
N GLU A 115 14.34 -22.13 0.65
CA GLU A 115 14.55 -23.46 1.23
C GLU A 115 15.74 -23.47 2.21
N GLU A 116 16.79 -22.69 1.93
CA GLU A 116 17.94 -22.53 2.84
C GLU A 116 17.57 -21.71 4.08
N LEU A 117 16.71 -20.70 3.88
CA LEU A 117 16.21 -19.80 4.93
C LEU A 117 15.06 -20.41 5.74
N ASN A 118 14.48 -21.53 5.29
CA ASN A 118 13.30 -22.18 5.87
C ASN A 118 12.08 -21.25 5.96
N ILE A 119 11.76 -20.54 4.85
CA ILE A 119 10.60 -19.63 4.72
C ILE A 119 9.73 -19.95 3.49
#